data_AF-A0A7S0WCX0-F1
#
_entry.id   AF-A0A7S0WCX0-F1
#
_cell.length_a   1.000
_cell.length_b   1.000
_cell.length_c   1.000
_cell.angle_alpha   90.00
_cell.angle_beta   90.00
_cell.angle_gamma   90.00
#
_symmetry.space_group_name_H-M   'P 1'
#
loop_
_entity.id
_entity.type
_entity.pdbx_description
1 polymer ?
#
loop_
_entity_poly.entity_id
_entity_poly.type
_entity_poly.pdbx_seq_one_letter_code
_entity_poly.pdbx_strand_id
1 'polypeptide(L)'
;DIVVVHGALHLGQLNMGVDKPVRICQAREVRVVVDRKLPMHVDGEPWEQSACTIDISLKNKATMLRRTADARGTTIIQMQDTLDWARRADIINDEQCERIMVEAHRRADSVADGNRRLGTHRRSGSIGSLAFKSSSYP
;
A
#
# COMPACT_ATOMS: atom_id res chain seq x y z
N ASP A 1 11.55 13.51 -7.97
CA ASP A 1 11.49 14.75 -8.77
C ASP A 1 10.72 15.81 -8.03
N ILE A 2 11.00 17.08 -8.30
CA ILE A 2 10.25 18.22 -7.78
C ILE A 2 9.48 18.83 -8.96
N VAL A 3 8.17 18.96 -8.81
CA VAL A 3 7.28 19.46 -9.86
C VAL A 3 6.35 20.53 -9.31
N VAL A 4 5.89 21.42 -10.19
CA VAL A 4 4.86 22.42 -9.89
C VAL A 4 3.56 22.08 -10.61
N VAL A 5 2.46 22.38 -9.94
CA VAL A 5 1.10 22.29 -10.49
C VAL A 5 0.44 23.66 -10.33
N HIS A 6 -0.13 24.18 -11.41
CA HIS A 6 -0.59 25.58 -11.48
C HIS A 6 -2.01 25.81 -10.95
N GLY A 7 -2.73 24.75 -10.58
CA GLY A 7 -4.07 24.83 -10.01
C GLY A 7 -4.90 23.57 -10.25
N ALA A 8 -6.19 23.64 -9.90
CA ALA A 8 -7.11 22.50 -9.97
C ALA A 8 -7.34 21.99 -11.40
N LEU A 9 -7.43 22.88 -12.40
CA LEU A 9 -7.60 22.48 -13.80
C LEU A 9 -6.38 21.69 -14.30
N HIS A 10 -5.17 22.22 -14.09
CA HIS A 10 -3.93 21.53 -14.45
C HIS A 10 -3.85 20.18 -13.70
N LEU A 11 -4.17 20.14 -12.40
CA LEU A 11 -4.21 18.89 -11.64
C LEU A 11 -5.22 17.88 -12.21
N GLY A 12 -6.39 18.33 -12.66
CA GLY A 12 -7.39 17.47 -13.34
C GLY A 12 -6.88 16.92 -14.66
N GLN A 13 -6.18 17.73 -15.46
CA GLN A 13 -5.54 17.31 -16.70
C GLN A 13 -4.42 16.27 -16.46
N LEU A 14 -3.64 16.43 -15.38
CA LEU A 14 -2.65 15.43 -14.96
C LEU A 14 -3.31 14.09 -14.61
N ASN A 15 -4.44 14.11 -13.89
CA ASN A 15 -5.18 12.90 -13.53
C ASN A 15 -5.76 12.18 -14.75
N MET A 16 -6.12 12.91 -15.80
CA MET A 16 -6.60 12.35 -17.08
C MET A 16 -5.46 12.01 -18.05
N GLY A 17 -4.20 12.34 -17.74
CA GLY A 17 -3.04 12.10 -18.60
C GLY A 17 -2.99 12.97 -19.85
N VAL A 18 -3.73 14.09 -19.89
CA VAL A 18 -3.79 15.00 -21.06
C VAL A 18 -2.79 16.15 -20.97
N ASP A 19 -2.14 16.32 -19.81
CA ASP A 19 -1.07 17.30 -19.60
C ASP A 19 0.05 16.67 -18.76
N LYS A 20 1.19 17.36 -18.62
CA LYS A 20 2.38 16.92 -17.89
C LYS A 20 2.75 17.89 -16.78
N PRO A 21 3.23 17.40 -15.63
CA PRO A 21 3.63 18.28 -14.54
C PRO A 21 4.88 19.06 -14.94
N VAL A 22 4.97 20.32 -14.51
CA VAL A 22 6.13 21.17 -14.82
C VAL A 22 7.26 20.81 -13.86
N ARG A 23 8.30 20.14 -14.38
CA ARG A 23 9.46 19.73 -13.59
C ARG A 23 10.35 20.93 -13.28
N ILE A 24 10.62 21.14 -12.00
CA ILE A 24 11.55 22.17 -11.52
C ILE A 24 12.96 21.59 -11.53
N CYS A 25 13.18 20.48 -10.82
CA CYS A 25 14.48 19.80 -10.76
C CYS A 25 14.35 18.38 -10.18
N GLN A 26 15.48 17.68 -10.08
CA GLN A 26 15.63 16.43 -9.33
C GLN A 26 16.71 16.61 -8.28
N ALA A 27 16.39 16.30 -7.04
CA ALA A 27 17.32 16.44 -5.93
C ALA A 27 17.13 15.28 -4.94
N ARG A 28 18.20 14.98 -4.18
CA ARG A 28 18.16 14.03 -3.05
C ARG A 28 17.93 14.72 -1.72
N GLU A 29 18.24 16.01 -1.65
CA GLU A 29 18.03 16.86 -0.48
C GLU A 29 17.39 18.17 -0.94
N VAL A 30 16.34 18.59 -0.24
CA VAL A 30 15.55 19.78 -0.58
C VAL A 30 15.23 20.50 0.72
N ARG A 31 15.51 21.81 0.75
CA ARG A 31 15.07 22.70 1.82
C ARG A 31 13.95 23.58 1.33
N VAL A 32 12.79 23.49 1.98
CA VAL A 32 11.62 24.34 1.70
C VAL A 32 11.46 25.33 2.85
N VAL A 33 11.52 26.62 2.55
CA VAL A 33 11.25 27.68 3.53
C VAL A 33 9.83 28.17 3.33
N VAL A 34 9.04 28.12 4.40
CA VAL A 34 7.65 28.54 4.45
C VAL A 34 7.57 29.77 5.34
N ASP A 35 7.33 30.95 4.75
CA ASP A 35 7.34 32.22 5.48
C ASP A 35 5.99 32.59 6.10
N ARG A 36 4.92 31.86 5.74
CA ARG A 36 3.55 32.14 6.17
C ARG A 36 2.77 30.88 6.42
N LYS A 37 1.57 31.01 6.99
CA LYS A 37 0.69 29.87 7.21
C LYS A 37 0.10 29.36 5.88
N LEU A 38 0.20 28.06 5.60
CA LEU A 38 -0.24 27.43 4.35
C LEU A 38 -0.92 26.06 4.63
N PRO A 39 -1.93 25.66 3.84
CA PRO A 39 -2.41 24.28 3.86
C PRO A 39 -1.37 23.34 3.26
N MET A 40 -1.08 22.24 3.95
CA MET A 40 -0.17 21.18 3.53
C MET A 40 -0.83 19.81 3.71
N HIS A 41 -0.29 18.80 3.03
CA HIS A 41 -0.84 17.46 3.04
C HIS A 41 0.25 16.46 2.64
N VAL A 42 0.37 15.37 3.41
CA VAL A 42 1.25 14.22 3.16
C VAL A 42 0.44 12.96 3.42
N ASP A 43 0.53 12.00 2.51
CA ASP A 43 -0.01 10.64 2.63
C ASP A 43 -1.50 10.51 3.07
N GLY A 44 -2.36 11.45 2.69
CA GLY A 44 -3.78 11.39 3.07
C GLY A 44 -4.17 12.30 4.24
N GLU A 45 -3.19 12.82 4.99
CA GLU A 45 -3.41 13.65 6.18
C GLU A 45 -3.17 15.15 5.91
N PRO A 46 -4.22 15.99 5.84
CA PRO A 46 -4.08 17.43 5.66
C PRO A 46 -3.80 18.16 6.98
N TRP A 47 -3.03 19.25 6.94
CA TRP A 47 -2.81 20.16 8.07
C TRP A 47 -2.53 21.60 7.63
N GLU A 48 -2.56 22.52 8.60
CA GLU A 48 -2.17 23.92 8.42
C GLU A 48 -0.75 24.13 8.95
N GLN A 49 0.21 24.40 8.07
CA GLN A 49 1.61 24.60 8.42
C GLN A 49 1.88 26.07 8.74
N SER A 50 2.33 26.40 9.95
CA SER A 50 2.88 27.73 10.28
C SER A 50 4.26 27.94 9.65
N ALA A 51 4.77 29.17 9.67
CA ALA A 51 6.09 29.48 9.14
C ALA A 51 7.17 28.55 9.71
N CYS A 52 7.94 27.90 8.83
CA CYS A 52 8.94 26.90 9.20
C CYS A 52 9.95 26.65 8.06
N THR A 53 10.99 25.89 8.36
CA THR A 53 11.89 25.32 7.35
C THR A 53 11.74 23.81 7.36
N ILE A 54 11.50 23.22 6.20
CA ILE A 54 11.28 21.78 6.00
C ILE A 54 12.46 21.23 5.21
N ASP A 55 13.23 20.35 5.83
CA ASP A 55 14.30 19.62 5.16
C ASP A 55 13.81 18.22 4.74
N ILE A 56 13.77 18.00 3.42
CA ILE A 56 13.32 16.76 2.79
C ILE A 56 14.55 16.02 2.25
N SER A 57 14.76 14.79 2.68
CA SER A 57 15.84 13.93 2.18
C SER A 57 15.29 12.62 1.60
N LEU A 58 15.85 12.21 0.47
CA LEU A 58 15.51 10.96 -0.19
C LEU A 58 16.11 9.78 0.59
N LYS A 59 15.25 9.02 1.27
CA LYS A 59 15.62 7.72 1.84
C LYS A 59 15.35 6.64 0.79
N ASN A 60 16.40 6.00 0.27
CA ASN A 60 16.30 4.98 -0.80
C ASN A 60 15.51 3.71 -0.40
N LYS A 61 15.14 3.57 0.89
CA LYS A 61 14.39 2.43 1.42
C LYS A 61 13.35 2.95 2.43
N ALA A 62 12.14 2.42 2.36
CA ALA A 62 11.09 2.66 3.33
C ALA A 62 10.48 1.31 3.75
N THR A 63 10.24 1.12 5.05
CA THR A 63 9.54 -0.07 5.55
C THR A 63 8.06 0.09 5.27
N MET A 64 7.54 -0.64 4.29
CA MET A 64 6.10 -0.66 4.02
C MET A 64 5.43 -1.73 4.86
N LEU A 65 4.36 -1.37 5.58
CA LEU A 65 3.51 -2.34 6.25
C LEU A 65 2.74 -3.12 5.19
N ARG A 66 3.05 -4.41 5.06
CA ARG A 66 2.31 -5.32 4.20
C ARG A 66 1.14 -5.88 4.99
N ARG A 67 -0.06 -5.81 4.43
CA ARG A 67 -1.23 -6.51 4.98
C ARG A 67 -0.91 -8.00 5.08
N THR A 68 -0.80 -8.51 6.30
CA THR A 68 -0.79 -9.94 6.57
C THR A 68 -2.18 -10.46 6.25
N ALA A 69 -2.35 -11.09 5.10
CA ALA A 69 -3.59 -11.77 4.76
C ALA A 69 -3.71 -13.01 5.65
N ASP A 70 -4.47 -12.89 6.74
CA ASP A 70 -4.88 -13.95 7.66
C ASP A 70 -3.72 -14.81 8.23
N ALA A 71 -4.02 -15.78 9.10
CA ALA A 71 -3.03 -16.72 9.65
C ALA A 71 -2.17 -17.43 8.57
N ARG A 72 -2.63 -17.41 7.31
CA ARG A 72 -1.97 -17.96 6.11
C ARG A 72 -0.76 -17.13 5.67
N GLY A 73 -0.82 -15.79 5.80
CA GLY A 73 0.29 -14.90 5.47
C GLY A 73 1.47 -15.09 6.40
N THR A 74 1.23 -15.41 7.67
CA THR A 74 2.28 -15.67 8.66
C THR A 74 3.11 -16.91 8.30
N THR A 75 2.49 -17.99 7.82
CA THR A 75 3.21 -19.20 7.40
C THR A 75 4.10 -18.94 6.17
N ILE A 76 3.66 -18.11 5.23
CA ILE A 76 4.46 -17.77 4.05
C ILE A 76 5.64 -16.86 4.42
N ILE A 77 5.44 -15.92 5.36
CA ILE A 77 6.54 -15.06 5.84
C ILE A 77 7.60 -15.89 6.57
N GLN A 78 7.19 -16.77 7.51
CA GLN A 78 8.14 -17.66 8.20
C GLN A 78 8.85 -18.61 7.23
N MET A 79 8.15 -19.08 6.19
CA MET A 79 8.76 -19.89 5.13
C MET A 79 9.81 -19.09 4.36
N GLN A 80 9.52 -17.84 4.00
CA GLN A 80 10.49 -16.97 3.31
C GLN A 80 11.75 -16.77 4.16
N ASP A 81 11.60 -16.44 5.44
CA ASP A 81 12.73 -16.23 6.34
C ASP A 81 13.59 -17.51 6.50
N THR A 82 12.93 -18.68 6.51
CA THR A 82 13.60 -19.99 6.57
C THR A 82 14.37 -20.29 5.29
N LEU A 83 13.80 -19.98 4.12
CA LEU A 83 14.47 -20.17 2.83
C LEU A 83 15.65 -19.20 2.66
N ASP A 84 15.50 -17.95 3.12
CA ASP A 84 16.57 -16.96 3.11
C ASP A 84 17.72 -17.35 4.05
N TRP A 85 17.43 -18.04 5.16
CA TRP A 85 18.47 -18.66 6.00
C TRP A 85 19.14 -19.85 5.29
N ALA A 86 18.36 -20.78 4.72
CA ALA A 86 18.87 -21.97 4.07
C ALA A 86 19.76 -21.67 2.86
N ARG A 87 19.41 -20.63 2.09
CA ARG A 87 20.21 -20.11 0.98
C ARG A 87 21.55 -19.53 1.45
N ARG A 88 21.56 -18.78 2.56
CA ARG A 88 22.80 -18.24 3.15
C ARG A 88 23.69 -19.31 3.76
N ALA A 89 23.10 -20.41 4.22
CA ALA A 89 23.82 -21.57 4.73
C ALA A 89 24.25 -22.55 3.62
N ASP A 90 24.02 -22.21 2.35
CA ASP A 90 24.32 -23.04 1.16
C ASP A 90 23.67 -24.44 1.20
N ILE A 91 22.56 -24.57 1.93
CA ILE A 91 21.77 -25.80 2.06
C ILE A 91 20.91 -26.00 0.81
N ILE A 92 20.49 -24.91 0.17
CA ILE A 92 19.68 -24.89 -1.05
C ILE A 92 20.25 -23.85 -2.03
N ASN A 93 20.17 -24.15 -3.32
CA ASN A 93 20.54 -23.21 -4.39
C ASN A 93 19.35 -22.34 -4.82
N ASP A 94 19.63 -21.33 -5.65
CA ASP A 94 18.65 -20.34 -6.10
C ASP A 94 17.47 -20.98 -6.86
N GLU A 95 17.75 -21.97 -7.70
CA GLU A 95 16.74 -22.69 -8.49
C GLU A 95 15.83 -23.54 -7.59
N GLN A 96 16.40 -24.20 -6.58
CA GLN A 96 15.65 -24.97 -5.59
C GLN A 96 14.77 -24.06 -4.73
N CYS A 97 15.29 -22.90 -4.32
CA CYS A 97 14.55 -21.91 -3.56
C CYS A 97 13.32 -21.40 -4.35
N GLU A 98 13.51 -21.07 -5.63
CA GLU A 98 12.43 -20.62 -6.51
C GLU A 98 11.37 -21.71 -6.69
N ARG A 99 11.78 -22.96 -6.94
CA ARG A 99 10.86 -24.10 -7.07
C ARG A 99 10.06 -24.37 -5.80
N ILE A 100 10.68 -24.30 -4.62
CA ILE A 100 10.00 -24.48 -3.34
C ILE A 100 8.99 -23.36 -3.10
N MET A 101 9.35 -22.12 -3.42
CA MET A 101 8.46 -20.97 -3.29
C MET A 101 7.24 -21.07 -4.21
N VAL A 102 7.44 -21.42 -5.49
CA VAL A 102 6.34 -21.61 -6.45
C VAL A 102 5.40 -22.72 -6.00
N GLU A 103 5.94 -23.84 -5.52
CA GLU A 103 5.13 -24.96 -5.03
C GLU A 103 4.39 -24.62 -3.72
N ALA A 104 5.00 -23.84 -2.82
CA ALA A 104 4.36 -23.37 -1.59
C ALA A 104 3.15 -22.47 -1.90
N HIS A 105 3.28 -21.56 -2.87
CA HIS A 105 2.17 -20.71 -3.32
C HIS A 105 1.06 -21.56 -3.97
N ARG A 106 1.41 -22.48 -4.88
CA ARG A 106 0.44 -23.40 -5.52
C ARG A 106 -0.36 -24.20 -4.51
N ARG A 107 0.28 -24.70 -3.45
CA ARG A 107 -0.39 -25.45 -2.37
C ARG A 107 -1.25 -24.55 -1.49
N ALA A 108 -0.79 -23.33 -1.18
CA ALA A 108 -1.57 -22.36 -0.42
C ALA A 108 -2.89 -22.00 -1.15
N ASP A 109 -2.82 -21.82 -2.47
CA ASP A 109 -4.00 -21.53 -3.31
C ASP A 109 -4.94 -22.74 -3.42
N SER A 110 -4.38 -23.95 -3.58
CA SER A 110 -5.17 -25.20 -3.65
C SER A 110 -5.96 -25.48 -2.37
N VAL A 111 -5.37 -25.19 -1.20
CA VAL A 111 -6.05 -25.31 0.10
C VAL A 111 -7.09 -24.20 0.29
N ALA A 112 -6.86 -23.00 -0.25
CA ALA A 112 -7.83 -21.90 -0.20
C ALA A 112 -9.12 -22.22 -0.95
N ASP A 113 -9.04 -22.91 -2.08
CA ASP A 113 -10.20 -23.28 -2.90
C ASP A 113 -11.01 -24.45 -2.27
N GLY A 114 -10.33 -25.38 -1.60
CA GLY A 114 -10.97 -26.44 -0.82
C GLY A 114 -11.77 -25.92 0.38
N ASN A 115 -11.23 -24.93 1.09
CA ASN A 115 -11.91 -24.34 2.26
C ASN A 115 -13.08 -23.42 1.88
N ARG A 116 -13.06 -22.80 0.68
CA ARG A 116 -14.22 -22.06 0.13
C ARG A 116 -15.40 -22.98 -0.19
N ARG A 117 -15.13 -24.19 -0.71
CA ARG A 117 -16.18 -25.19 -1.00
C ARG A 117 -16.84 -25.78 0.25
N LEU A 118 -16.14 -25.79 1.38
CA LEU A 118 -16.69 -26.21 2.68
C LEU A 118 -17.44 -25.06 3.42
N GLY A 119 -17.19 -23.80 3.07
CA GLY A 119 -17.82 -22.62 3.68
C GLY A 119 -19.20 -22.24 3.14
N THR A 120 -19.63 -22.80 2.00
CA THR A 120 -20.91 -22.45 1.36
C THR A 120 -22.11 -23.26 1.87
N HIS A 121 -21.94 -24.13 2.88
CA HIS A 121 -23.02 -24.99 3.39
C HIS A 121 -23.44 -24.72 4.84
N ARG A 122 -23.26 -23.50 5.36
CA ARG A 122 -23.92 -23.08 6.61
C ARG A 122 -24.54 -21.69 6.51
N ARG A 123 -25.85 -21.71 6.23
CA ARG A 123 -26.95 -20.86 6.74
C ARG A 123 -27.84 -20.31 5.62
N SER A 124 -28.72 -21.18 5.13
CA SER A 124 -30.10 -20.80 4.83
C SER A 124 -30.77 -20.33 6.13
N GLY A 125 -31.19 -19.07 6.17
CA GLY A 125 -31.81 -18.45 7.34
C GLY A 125 -32.30 -17.06 6.97
N SER A 126 -33.54 -17.02 6.51
CA SER A 126 -34.25 -15.90 5.90
C SER A 126 -34.53 -14.72 6.85
N ILE A 127 -34.76 -13.55 6.22
CA ILE A 127 -35.65 -12.43 6.63
C ILE A 127 -35.15 -11.42 7.66
N GLY A 128 -35.22 -10.12 7.29
CA GLY A 128 -35.34 -9.04 8.27
C GLY A 128 -34.92 -7.63 7.84
N SER A 129 -35.67 -7.01 6.92
CA SER A 129 -35.91 -5.55 6.78
C SER A 129 -34.72 -4.55 6.76
N LEU A 130 -34.46 -4.01 5.57
CA LEU A 130 -34.05 -2.61 5.40
C LEU A 130 -35.22 -1.69 5.80
N ALA A 131 -35.01 -0.82 6.78
CA ALA A 131 -35.84 0.36 7.00
C ALA A 131 -34.92 1.58 7.04
N PHE A 132 -34.89 2.27 5.89
CA PHE A 132 -34.34 3.61 5.73
C PHE A 132 -35.24 4.56 6.54
N LYS A 133 -34.71 5.15 7.62
CA LYS A 133 -35.30 6.35 8.21
C LYS A 133 -34.27 7.46 8.14
N SER A 134 -34.57 8.40 7.25
CA SER A 134 -34.03 9.74 7.17
C SER A 134 -34.13 10.44 8.52
N SER A 135 -33.01 10.93 9.04
CA SER A 135 -32.96 11.84 10.17
C SER A 135 -32.84 13.27 9.64
N SER A 136 -33.92 14.04 9.74
CA SER A 136 -33.89 15.51 9.67
C SER A 136 -33.23 16.08 10.92
N TYR A 137 -32.43 17.14 10.75
CA TYR A 137 -31.92 18.01 11.82
C TYR A 137 -31.66 19.42 11.24
N PRO A 138 -31.60 20.46 12.09
CA PRO A 138 -32.64 21.47 12.30
C PRO A 138 -32.67 22.61 11.29
#